data_AF-A0A0F9LD75-F1
#
_entry.id   AF-A0A0F9LD75-F1
#
_cell.length_a   1.000
_cell.length_b   1.000
_cell.length_c   1.000
_cell.angle_alpha   90.00
_cell.angle_beta   90.00
_cell.angle_gamma   90.00
#
_symmetry.space_group_name_H-M   'P 1'
#
loop_
_entity.id
_entity.type
_entity.pdbx_description
1 polymer ?
#
loop_
_entity_poly.entity_id
_entity_poly.type
_entity_poly.pdbx_seq_one_letter_code
_entity_poly.pdbx_strand_id
1 'polypeptide(L)'
;MSLVPTWVQAVDGLFYKGPVLHGPGWFVCFDDDDPPEIIVTKKLLATGKTPKQILTEKGIKFADLEPGSSGGRIHPRDDDRMKFTPSTSFFFVLKGRIPIPEESNAKGETHIGECVYYGFPV
;
A
#
# COMPACT_ATOMS: atom_id res chain seq x y z
N MET A 1 -5.68 3.93 -12.87
CA MET A 1 -5.53 2.47 -12.92
C MET A 1 -4.35 2.22 -13.80
N SER A 2 -3.25 1.78 -13.21
CA SER A 2 -2.07 1.32 -13.91
C SER A 2 -2.40 0.32 -15.03
N LEU A 3 -1.68 0.44 -16.15
CA LEU A 3 -1.72 -0.54 -17.24
C LEU A 3 -0.76 -1.71 -17.01
N VAL A 4 0.14 -1.60 -16.03
CA VAL A 4 1.25 -2.52 -15.78
C VAL A 4 1.15 -3.13 -14.38
N PRO A 5 1.14 -4.47 -14.25
CA PRO A 5 1.01 -5.09 -12.94
C PRO A 5 2.22 -4.78 -12.03
N THR A 6 1.93 -4.29 -10.83
CA THR A 6 2.92 -4.11 -9.76
C THR A 6 3.05 -5.39 -8.92
N TRP A 7 4.28 -5.83 -8.69
CA TRP A 7 4.62 -6.99 -7.87
C TRP A 7 5.49 -6.58 -6.69
N VAL A 8 5.11 -6.98 -5.49
CA VAL A 8 5.82 -6.63 -4.25
C VAL A 8 6.21 -7.89 -3.49
N GLN A 9 7.48 -7.98 -3.08
CA GLN A 9 7.99 -9.11 -2.31
C GLN A 9 7.56 -9.01 -0.84
N ALA A 10 6.96 -10.07 -0.31
CA ALA A 10 6.61 -10.16 1.11
C ALA A 10 7.68 -10.90 1.93
N VAL A 11 7.52 -10.89 3.25
CA VAL A 11 8.48 -11.49 4.22
C VAL A 11 8.68 -13.00 4.05
N ASP A 12 7.74 -13.71 3.42
CA ASP A 12 7.84 -15.13 3.05
C ASP A 12 8.75 -15.38 1.83
N GLY A 13 9.24 -14.32 1.19
CA GLY A 13 10.08 -14.37 0.00
C GLY A 13 9.30 -14.40 -1.31
N LEU A 14 7.98 -14.55 -1.27
CA LEU A 14 7.11 -14.63 -2.46
C LEU A 14 6.76 -13.22 -2.97
N PHE A 15 6.47 -13.13 -4.28
CA PHE A 15 5.94 -11.92 -4.90
C PHE A 15 4.42 -11.97 -5.02
N TYR A 16 3.79 -10.84 -4.75
CA TYR A 16 2.34 -10.67 -4.73
C TYR A 16 1.91 -9.62 -5.76
N LYS A 17 0.89 -9.94 -6.57
CA LYS A 17 0.36 -9.05 -7.62
C LYS A 17 -0.62 -8.04 -7.05
N GLY A 18 -0.34 -6.75 -7.26
CA GLY A 18 -1.16 -5.63 -6.80
C GLY A 18 -1.63 -5.80 -5.35
N PRO A 19 -0.72 -6.07 -4.40
CA PRO A 19 -1.12 -6.37 -3.05
C PRO A 19 -1.74 -5.13 -2.42
N VAL A 20 -2.80 -5.33 -1.64
CA VAL A 20 -3.41 -4.26 -0.86
C VAL A 20 -3.21 -4.58 0.62
N LEU A 21 -2.50 -3.69 1.32
CA LEU A 21 -2.39 -3.77 2.78
C LEU A 21 -3.39 -2.80 3.37
N HIS A 22 -4.28 -3.25 4.23
CA HIS A 22 -5.33 -2.38 4.75
C HIS A 22 -5.66 -2.65 6.22
N GLY A 23 -6.40 -1.72 6.80
CA GLY A 23 -6.99 -1.84 8.12
C GLY A 23 -8.00 -0.71 8.33
N PRO A 24 -8.61 -0.63 9.53
CA PRO A 24 -9.66 0.35 9.77
C PRO A 24 -9.17 1.79 9.52
N GLY A 25 -9.73 2.44 8.50
CA GLY A 25 -9.43 3.82 8.13
C GLY A 25 -8.07 4.07 7.48
N TRP A 26 -7.38 3.04 6.98
CA TRP A 26 -6.15 3.18 6.18
C TRP A 26 -5.92 2.01 5.21
N PHE A 27 -5.18 2.28 4.13
CA PHE A 27 -4.62 1.24 3.27
C PHE A 27 -3.33 1.72 2.59
N VAL A 28 -2.53 0.79 2.07
CA VAL A 28 -1.36 1.04 1.24
C VAL A 28 -1.65 0.53 -0.15
N CYS A 29 -1.36 1.35 -1.16
CA CYS A 29 -1.34 0.90 -2.55
C CYS A 29 0.08 0.98 -3.10
N PHE A 30 0.32 0.12 -4.08
CA PHE A 30 1.56 0.04 -4.84
C PHE A 30 1.17 0.22 -6.30
N ASP A 31 1.43 1.40 -6.85
CA ASP A 31 1.20 1.72 -8.26
C ASP A 31 2.51 1.60 -9.05
N ASP A 32 2.42 1.57 -10.37
CA ASP A 32 3.57 1.54 -11.28
C ASP A 32 4.12 2.94 -11.57
N ASP A 33 3.23 3.92 -11.72
CA ASP A 33 3.53 5.30 -12.13
C ASP A 33 3.94 6.19 -10.95
N ASP A 34 3.57 5.81 -9.72
CA ASP A 34 3.82 6.56 -8.49
C ASP A 34 4.55 5.72 -7.43
N PRO A 35 5.35 6.36 -6.54
CA PRO A 35 5.87 5.68 -5.35
C PRO A 35 4.75 5.05 -4.52
N PRO A 36 5.04 4.01 -3.71
CA PRO A 36 4.07 3.47 -2.77
C PRO A 36 3.45 4.56 -1.90
N GLU A 37 2.13 4.55 -1.74
CA GLU A 37 1.43 5.50 -0.89
C GLU A 37 0.61 4.80 0.20
N ILE A 38 0.61 5.39 1.39
CA ILE A 38 -0.36 5.08 2.44
C ILE A 38 -1.47 6.13 2.41
N ILE A 39 -2.71 5.66 2.32
CA ILE A 39 -3.92 6.47 2.37
C ILE A 39 -4.48 6.35 3.78
N VAL A 40 -4.70 7.50 4.42
CA VAL A 40 -5.25 7.55 5.78
C VAL A 40 -6.49 8.44 5.79
N THR A 41 -7.59 7.95 6.38
CA THR A 41 -8.81 8.76 6.53
C THR A 41 -8.54 9.98 7.41
N LYS A 42 -9.21 11.11 7.11
CA LYS A 42 -9.16 12.30 7.97
C LYS A 42 -9.64 12.01 9.39
N LYS A 43 -10.59 11.07 9.54
CA LYS A 43 -11.08 10.61 10.85
C LYS A 43 -9.97 9.93 11.64
N LEU A 44 -9.19 9.04 11.02
CA LEU A 44 -8.08 8.37 11.71
C LEU A 44 -6.97 9.36 12.08
N LEU A 45 -6.61 10.29 11.17
CA LEU A 45 -5.64 11.34 11.46
C LEU A 45 -6.07 12.23 12.65
N ALA A 46 -7.37 12.53 12.77
CA ALA A 46 -7.91 13.31 13.88
C ALA A 46 -7.78 12.62 15.25
N THR A 47 -7.53 11.30 15.30
CA THR A 47 -7.23 10.58 16.56
C THR A 47 -5.78 10.77 17.03
N GLY A 48 -4.95 11.46 16.23
CA GLY A 48 -3.50 11.59 16.47
C GLY A 48 -2.68 10.41 15.93
N LYS A 49 -3.31 9.38 15.36
CA LYS A 49 -2.60 8.27 14.71
C LYS A 49 -1.97 8.73 13.40
N THR A 50 -0.66 8.61 13.30
CA THR A 50 0.13 9.08 12.15
C THR A 50 0.38 7.97 11.12
N PRO A 51 0.60 8.31 9.84
CA PRO A 51 0.97 7.31 8.83
C PRO A 51 2.27 6.58 9.17
N LYS A 52 3.24 7.29 9.77
CA LYS A 52 4.51 6.74 10.26
C LYS A 52 4.28 5.62 11.28
N GLN A 53 3.38 5.84 12.24
CA GLN A 53 3.02 4.83 13.25
C GLN A 53 2.36 3.62 12.60
N ILE A 54 1.40 3.82 11.68
CA ILE A 54 0.71 2.73 10.99
C ILE A 54 1.69 1.83 10.23
N LEU A 55 2.57 2.42 9.42
CA LEU A 55 3.57 1.67 8.66
C LEU A 55 4.52 0.89 9.58
N THR A 56 4.98 1.52 10.68
CA THR A 56 5.87 0.90 11.67
C THR A 56 5.20 -0.27 12.39
N GLU A 57 3.94 -0.11 12.84
CA GLU A 57 3.15 -1.16 13.49
C GLU A 57 2.92 -2.37 12.58
N LYS A 58 2.84 -2.15 11.27
CA LYS A 58 2.69 -3.21 10.26
C LYS A 58 4.00 -3.81 9.79
N GLY A 59 5.13 -3.41 10.38
CA GLY A 59 6.45 -3.92 10.01
C GLY A 59 6.90 -3.51 8.61
N ILE A 60 6.28 -2.47 8.01
CA ILE A 60 6.69 -1.96 6.71
C ILE A 60 7.92 -1.07 6.92
N LYS A 61 9.01 -1.39 6.24
CA LYS A 61 10.24 -0.58 6.26
C LYS A 61 10.16 0.47 5.17
N PHE A 62 10.31 1.75 5.52
CA PHE A 62 10.17 2.86 4.58
C PHE A 62 11.16 4.00 4.88
N ALA A 63 11.32 4.90 3.90
CA ALA A 63 11.99 6.18 4.02
C ALA A 63 11.18 7.27 3.29
N ASP A 64 11.57 8.54 3.46
CA ASP A 64 11.07 9.69 2.69
C ASP A 64 9.53 9.77 2.66
N LEU A 65 8.91 9.69 3.85
CA LEU A 65 7.46 9.75 4.00
C LEU A 65 6.99 11.21 3.86
N GLU A 66 6.40 11.53 2.72
CA GLU A 66 5.98 12.88 2.37
C GLU A 66 4.46 12.96 2.19
N PRO A 67 3.80 14.05 2.63
CA PRO A 67 2.38 14.24 2.40
C PRO A 67 2.08 14.43 0.91
N GLY A 68 1.09 13.71 0.42
CA GLY A 68 0.54 13.83 -0.92
C GLY A 68 -0.75 14.62 -0.95
N SER A 69 -1.66 14.21 -1.84
CA SER A 69 -2.94 14.88 -2.05
C SER A 69 -3.96 14.53 -0.96
N SER A 70 -4.88 15.46 -0.69
CA SER A 70 -6.08 15.18 0.11
C SER A 70 -7.31 15.12 -0.79
N GLY A 71 -8.13 14.10 -0.61
CA GLY A 71 -9.30 13.87 -1.46
C GLY A 71 -10.18 12.73 -0.97
N GLY A 72 -11.26 12.46 -1.70
CA GLY A 72 -12.06 11.26 -1.48
C GLY A 72 -11.31 10.03 -1.96
N ARG A 73 -11.23 8.99 -1.13
CA ARG A 73 -10.68 7.67 -1.49
C ARG A 73 -11.69 6.59 -1.12
N ILE A 74 -11.79 5.55 -1.95
CA ILE A 74 -12.56 4.36 -1.63
C ILE A 74 -11.64 3.46 -0.80
N HIS A 75 -12.02 3.19 0.44
CA HIS A 75 -11.26 2.31 1.32
C HIS A 75 -11.72 0.87 1.10
N PRO A 76 -10.81 -0.07 0.81
CA PRO A 76 -11.15 -1.47 0.71
C PRO A 76 -11.79 -1.92 2.03
N ARG A 77 -13.05 -2.38 1.96
CA ARG A 77 -13.83 -2.97 3.08
C ARG A 77 -14.37 -2.03 4.17
N ASP A 78 -14.22 -0.72 4.07
CA ASP A 78 -14.88 0.19 5.02
C ASP A 78 -16.39 0.42 4.68
N ASP A 79 -16.84 0.09 3.46
CA ASP A 79 -18.24 0.26 3.05
C ASP A 79 -18.61 -0.65 1.85
N ASP A 80 -19.67 -1.45 1.99
CA ASP A 80 -20.29 -2.23 0.90
C ASP A 80 -20.85 -1.33 -0.23
N ARG A 81 -20.91 -0.01 -0.02
CA ARG A 81 -21.51 0.97 -0.93
C ARG A 81 -20.52 1.83 -1.72
N MET A 82 -19.26 1.42 -1.85
CA MET A 82 -18.22 2.17 -2.60
C MET A 82 -18.19 3.67 -2.26
N LYS A 83 -18.20 3.99 -0.97
CA LYS A 83 -18.29 5.39 -0.52
C LYS A 83 -16.91 6.06 -0.55
N PHE A 84 -16.85 7.22 -1.19
CA PHE A 84 -15.68 8.09 -1.09
C PHE A 84 -15.55 8.63 0.34
N THR A 85 -14.44 8.30 0.99
CA THR A 85 -14.11 8.74 2.34
C THR A 85 -13.01 9.80 2.29
N PRO A 86 -13.19 10.97 2.94
CA PRO A 86 -12.16 12.00 3.01
C PRO A 86 -10.87 11.45 3.61
N SER A 87 -9.79 11.51 2.83
CA SER A 87 -8.50 10.90 3.14
C SER A 87 -7.36 11.79 2.68
N THR A 88 -6.16 11.49 3.17
CA THR A 88 -4.90 12.10 2.75
C THR A 88 -3.94 10.97 2.37
N SER A 89 -3.28 11.12 1.21
CA SER A 89 -2.22 10.20 0.81
C SER A 89 -0.87 10.67 1.34
N PHE A 90 0.03 9.72 1.57
CA PHE A 90 1.42 9.96 1.95
C PHE A 90 2.30 9.00 1.17
N PHE A 91 3.18 9.54 0.34
CA PHE A 91 4.10 8.76 -0.47
C PHE A 91 5.32 8.38 0.36
N PHE A 92 5.90 7.22 0.09
CA PHE A 92 7.11 6.77 0.75
C PHE A 92 7.95 5.88 -0.15
N VAL A 93 9.24 5.78 0.17
CA VAL A 93 10.14 4.83 -0.48
C VAL A 93 10.14 3.53 0.31
N LEU A 94 9.73 2.42 -0.30
CA LEU A 94 9.79 1.10 0.32
C LEU A 94 11.25 0.64 0.48
N LYS A 95 11.64 0.25 1.70
CA LYS A 95 13.02 -0.16 2.07
C LYS A 95 13.12 -1.61 2.55
N GLY A 96 12.07 -2.39 2.41
CA GLY A 96 12.10 -3.80 2.73
C GLY A 96 10.83 -4.53 2.31
N ARG A 97 10.84 -5.85 2.53
CA ARG A 97 9.70 -6.73 2.26
C ARG A 97 8.47 -6.29 3.05
N ILE A 98 7.31 -6.44 2.43
CA ILE A 98 6.01 -6.16 3.07
C ILE A 98 5.55 -7.34 3.93
N PRO A 99 4.66 -7.15 4.92
CA PRO A 99 3.96 -8.28 5.52
C PRO A 99 3.20 -9.08 4.46
N ILE A 100 2.94 -10.36 4.74
CA ILE A 100 2.14 -11.22 3.86
C ILE A 100 0.76 -10.57 3.72
N PRO A 101 0.35 -10.13 2.51
CA PRO A 101 -0.94 -9.49 2.33
C PRO A 101 -2.06 -10.52 2.52
N GLU A 102 -3.14 -10.10 3.17
CA GLU A 102 -4.35 -10.93 3.34
C GLU A 102 -5.02 -11.19 1.99
N GLU A 103 -4.93 -10.24 1.05
CA GLU A 103 -5.47 -10.31 -0.30
C GLU A 103 -4.38 -10.11 -1.35
N SER A 104 -4.39 -10.97 -2.38
CA SER A 104 -3.60 -10.74 -3.60
C SER A 104 -4.21 -11.48 -4.77
N ASN A 105 -4.20 -10.84 -5.94
CA ASN A 105 -4.76 -11.42 -7.16
C ASN A 105 -3.92 -12.57 -7.73
N ALA A 106 -2.65 -12.71 -7.34
CA ALA A 106 -1.79 -13.85 -7.66
C ALA A 106 -0.56 -13.89 -6.72
N LYS A 107 -0.08 -15.11 -6.42
CA LYS A 107 1.17 -15.40 -5.69
C LYS A 107 2.08 -16.22 -6.59
N GLY A 108 3.39 -15.92 -6.65
CA GLY A 108 4.32 -16.70 -7.46
C GLY A 108 5.71 -16.08 -7.63
N GLU A 109 6.61 -16.82 -8.28
CA GLU A 109 8.03 -16.47 -8.43
C GLU A 109 8.40 -15.86 -9.79
N THR A 110 7.53 -15.92 -10.80
CA THR A 110 7.93 -15.59 -12.18
C THR A 110 6.82 -14.90 -12.96
N HIS A 111 7.13 -13.73 -13.54
CA HIS A 111 6.19 -13.03 -14.43
C HIS A 111 6.83 -12.74 -15.78
N ILE A 112 6.02 -12.89 -16.82
CA ILE A 112 6.34 -12.64 -18.22
C ILE A 112 5.60 -11.35 -18.60
N GLY A 113 6.32 -10.37 -19.15
CA GLY A 113 5.76 -9.07 -19.60
C GLY A 113 6.26 -7.87 -18.82
N GLU A 114 5.84 -6.66 -19.21
CA GLU A 114 6.14 -5.43 -18.49
C GLU A 114 5.50 -5.47 -17.09
N CYS A 115 6.29 -5.14 -16.06
CA CYS A 115 5.86 -5.11 -14.68
C CYS A 115 6.80 -4.25 -13.82
N VAL A 116 6.27 -3.69 -12.74
CA VAL A 116 7.06 -3.00 -11.71
C VAL A 116 7.33 -3.96 -10.55
N TYR A 117 8.59 -4.03 -10.12
CA TYR A 117 9.04 -4.91 -9.04
C TYR A 117 9.57 -4.14 -7.83
N TYR A 118 9.00 -4.46 -6.69
CA TYR A 118 9.52 -4.07 -5.38
C TYR A 118 10.09 -5.32 -4.69
N GLY A 119 11.37 -5.62 -4.96
CA GLY A 119 12.11 -6.76 -4.40
C GLY A 119 13.35 -6.34 -3.63
N PHE A 120 13.80 -7.19 -2.69
CA PHE A 120 14.95 -6.89 -1.85
C PHE A 120 15.92 -8.10 -1.80
N PRO A 121 17.24 -7.86 -1.92
CA PRO A 121 18.23 -8.91 -1.78
C PRO A 121 18.08 -9.62 -0.42
N VAL A 122 18.43 -10.91 -0.41
CA VAL A 122 18.42 -11.77 0.78
C VAL A 122 19.54 -11.38 1.72
#